data_AF-A0A133UAB2-F1
#
_entry.id   AF-A0A133UAB2-F1
#
_cell.length_a   1.000
_cell.length_b   1.000
_cell.length_c   1.000
_cell.angle_alpha   90.00
_cell.angle_beta   90.00
_cell.angle_gamma   90.00
#
_symmetry.space_group_name_H-M   'P 1'
#
loop_
_entity.id
_entity.type
_entity.pdbx_description
1 polymer ?
#
loop_
_entity_poly.entity_id
_entity_poly.type
_entity_poly.pdbx_seq_one_letter_code
_entity_poly.pdbx_strand_id
1 'polypeptide(L)'
;MTISCDRMEIDPIWFDSMGAKTTCTKVVTRDTSILIDPGAAAMQPSYPMSDEKKNECRDRARKEIQRKGMNVDHVVVSHYHYDHHFLPDLRISNLR
;
A
#
# COMPACT_ATOMS: atom_id res chain seq x y z
N MET A 1 -6.46 11.20 1.26
CA MET A 1 -7.11 12.34 0.57
C MET A 1 -7.75 11.73 -0.65
N THR A 2 -9.07 11.70 -0.75
CA THR A 2 -9.74 11.11 -1.92
C THR A 2 -10.03 12.21 -2.93
N ILE A 3 -9.69 11.96 -4.19
CA ILE A 3 -9.99 12.81 -5.33
C ILE A 3 -11.22 12.20 -5.99
N SER A 4 -12.35 12.91 -5.92
CA SER A 4 -13.59 12.49 -6.56
C SER A 4 -13.78 13.25 -7.87
N CYS A 5 -14.05 12.51 -8.95
CA CYS A 5 -14.53 13.00 -10.22
C CYS A 5 -15.87 12.30 -10.53
N ASP A 6 -16.75 12.86 -11.35
CA ASP A 6 -18.18 12.50 -11.48
C ASP A 6 -18.56 11.01 -11.33
N ARG A 7 -17.74 10.08 -11.83
CA ARG A 7 -17.98 8.62 -11.77
C ARG A 7 -16.84 7.79 -11.17
N MET A 8 -15.86 8.43 -10.54
CA MET A 8 -14.64 7.77 -10.07
C MET A 8 -14.07 8.44 -8.82
N GLU A 9 -13.70 7.63 -7.85
CA GLU A 9 -12.94 8.05 -6.68
C GLU A 9 -11.52 7.49 -6.76
N ILE A 10 -10.54 8.34 -6.58
CA ILE A 10 -9.12 7.98 -6.56
C ILE A 10 -8.58 8.30 -5.18
N ASP A 11 -8.06 7.30 -4.49
CA ASP A 11 -7.45 7.43 -3.18
C ASP A 11 -5.96 7.05 -3.29
N PRO A 12 -5.05 8.04 -3.35
CA PRO A 12 -3.62 7.83 -3.22
C PRO A 12 -3.34 7.38 -1.77
N ILE A 13 -3.16 6.08 -1.56
CA ILE A 13 -3.12 5.48 -0.22
C ILE A 13 -1.82 5.85 0.49
N TRP A 14 -0.69 5.61 -0.17
CA TRP A 14 0.63 5.89 0.37
C TRP A 14 1.66 6.01 -0.75
N PHE A 15 2.62 6.93 -0.59
CA PHE A 15 3.69 7.21 -1.55
C PHE A 15 5.03 7.46 -0.84
N ASP A 16 6.14 7.43 -1.58
CA ASP A 16 7.50 7.74 -1.11
C ASP A 16 7.58 9.04 -0.28
N SER A 17 6.81 10.06 -0.66
CA SER A 17 6.73 11.35 0.04
C SER A 17 6.20 11.24 1.47
N MET A 18 5.56 10.13 1.83
CA MET A 18 5.05 9.81 3.17
C MET A 18 6.02 8.93 3.98
N GLY A 19 7.24 8.72 3.48
CA GLY A 19 8.36 8.13 4.24
C GLY A 19 8.51 6.60 4.12
N ALA A 20 7.83 5.96 3.16
CA ALA A 20 8.03 4.56 2.81
C ALA A 20 7.96 4.41 1.30
N LYS A 21 8.77 3.52 0.72
CA LYS A 21 8.76 3.22 -0.71
C LYS A 21 7.46 2.52 -1.08
N THR A 22 6.63 3.16 -1.90
CA THR A 22 5.33 2.62 -2.36
C THR A 22 4.68 3.55 -3.39
N THR A 23 3.75 3.02 -4.16
CA THR A 23 2.90 3.76 -5.11
C THR A 23 1.45 3.28 -5.06
N CYS A 24 0.96 2.96 -3.86
CA CYS A 24 -0.34 2.33 -3.71
C CYS A 24 -1.49 3.30 -3.96
N THR A 25 -2.35 2.97 -4.91
CA THR A 25 -3.54 3.75 -5.26
C THR A 25 -4.76 2.85 -5.31
N LYS A 26 -5.86 3.31 -4.71
CA LYS A 26 -7.17 2.69 -4.88
C LYS A 26 -8.01 3.53 -5.81
N VAL A 27 -8.62 2.88 -6.80
CA VAL A 27 -9.57 3.49 -7.74
C VAL A 27 -10.90 2.79 -7.58
N VAL A 28 -11.98 3.55 -7.42
CA VAL A 28 -13.33 3.03 -7.27
C VAL A 28 -14.24 3.69 -8.30
N THR A 29 -14.96 2.87 -9.06
CA THR A 29 -16.06 3.29 -9.92
C THR A 29 -17.37 2.77 -9.35
N ARG A 30 -18.50 2.99 -10.04
CA ARG A 30 -19.81 2.53 -9.56
C ARG A 30 -19.96 1.01 -9.55
N ASP A 31 -19.16 0.34 -10.36
CA ASP A 31 -19.29 -1.07 -10.73
C ASP A 31 -18.08 -1.92 -10.35
N THR A 32 -16.92 -1.31 -10.05
CA THR A 32 -15.71 -2.04 -9.68
C THR A 32 -14.76 -1.22 -8.82
N SER A 33 -13.81 -1.90 -8.19
CA SER A 33 -12.74 -1.32 -7.40
C SER A 33 -11.41 -2.01 -7.70
N ILE A 34 -10.37 -1.20 -7.88
CA ILE A 34 -9.02 -1.63 -8.22
C ILE A 34 -8.05 -1.10 -7.18
N LEU A 35 -7.23 -1.99 -6.63
CA LEU A 35 -6.08 -1.65 -5.80
C LEU A 35 -4.80 -1.87 -6.60
N ILE A 36 -4.06 -0.80 -6.85
CA ILE A 36 -2.85 -0.80 -7.67
C ILE A 36 -1.64 -0.76 -6.74
N ASP A 37 -0.70 -1.68 -6.95
CA ASP A 37 0.59 -1.78 -6.28
C ASP A 37 0.50 -1.74 -4.75
N PRO A 38 -0.17 -2.71 -4.10
CA PRO A 38 -0.31 -2.78 -2.65
C PRO A 38 0.97 -3.28 -1.97
N GLY A 39 2.12 -2.69 -2.28
CA GLY A 39 3.40 -2.96 -1.63
C GLY A 39 3.86 -1.81 -0.75
N ALA A 40 4.80 -2.09 0.15
CA ALA A 40 5.47 -1.07 0.95
C ALA A 40 6.80 -1.58 1.49
N ALA A 41 7.86 -0.81 1.24
CA ALA A 41 9.20 -1.06 1.78
C ALA A 41 9.73 0.16 2.55
N ALA A 42 10.72 -0.07 3.41
CA ALA A 42 11.43 1.03 4.07
C ALA A 42 12.22 1.84 3.02
N MET A 43 12.40 3.15 3.28
CA MET A 43 13.25 3.99 2.43
C MET A 43 14.71 3.50 2.43
N GLN A 44 15.43 3.82 1.37
CA GLN A 44 16.85 3.50 1.22
C GLN A 44 17.70 4.05 2.38
N PRO A 45 18.89 3.47 2.67
CA PRO A 45 19.76 3.90 3.76
C PRO A 45 20.10 5.40 3.74
N SER A 46 20.32 5.96 2.54
CA SER A 46 20.67 7.38 2.35
C SER A 46 19.50 8.36 2.55
N TYR A 47 18.27 7.89 2.72
CA TYR A 47 17.14 8.78 3.01
C TYR A 47 17.34 9.44 4.39
N PRO A 48 17.16 10.78 4.53
CA PRO A 48 17.48 11.53 5.75
C PRO A 48 16.43 11.33 6.85
N MET A 49 16.28 10.09 7.30
CA MET A 49 15.37 9.63 8.33
C MET A 49 16.09 8.52 9.11
N SER A 50 15.83 8.37 10.41
CA SER A 50 16.37 7.22 11.16
C SER A 50 15.76 5.92 10.67
N ASP A 51 16.48 4.81 10.79
CA ASP A 51 15.99 3.50 10.33
C ASP A 51 14.74 3.05 11.12
N GLU A 52 14.65 3.40 12.40
CA GLU A 52 13.45 3.22 13.22
C GLU A 52 12.23 3.89 12.56
N LYS A 53 12.34 5.18 12.23
CA LYS A 53 11.26 5.93 11.57
C LYS A 53 10.93 5.39 10.19
N LYS A 54 11.91 4.92 9.41
CA LYS A 54 11.67 4.28 8.10
C LYS A 54 10.83 3.00 8.28
N ASN A 55 11.16 2.18 9.27
CA ASN A 55 10.40 0.97 9.59
C ASN A 55 8.98 1.29 10.10
N GLU A 56 8.84 2.29 10.97
CA GLU A 56 7.52 2.77 11.42
C GLU A 56 6.66 3.25 10.24
N CYS A 57 7.23 4.05 9.33
CA CYS A 57 6.53 4.51 8.12
C CYS A 57 6.12 3.32 7.23
N ARG A 58 7.01 2.35 7.02
CA ARG A 58 6.68 1.11 6.28
C ARG A 58 5.51 0.38 6.93
N ASP A 59 5.54 0.18 8.24
CA ASP A 59 4.51 -0.59 8.95
C ASP A 59 3.16 0.15 8.93
N ARG A 60 3.18 1.48 9.05
CA ARG A 60 1.99 2.32 8.87
C ARG A 60 1.45 2.23 7.44
N ALA A 61 2.32 2.26 6.43
CA ALA A 61 1.94 2.08 5.03
C ALA A 61 1.26 0.73 4.81
N ARG A 62 1.88 -0.37 5.26
CA ARG A 62 1.30 -1.72 5.17
C ARG A 62 -0.07 -1.79 5.82
N LYS A 63 -0.21 -1.27 7.04
CA LYS A 63 -1.49 -1.27 7.77
C LYS A 63 -2.58 -0.50 7.03
N GLU A 64 -2.23 0.65 6.46
CA GLU A 64 -3.19 1.49 5.73
C GLU A 64 -3.60 0.87 4.39
N ILE A 65 -2.63 0.31 3.65
CA ILE A 65 -2.87 -0.46 2.42
C ILE A 65 -3.79 -1.65 2.70
N GLN A 66 -3.49 -2.44 3.73
CA GLN A 66 -4.34 -3.57 4.13
C GLN A 66 -5.75 -3.08 4.49
N ARG A 67 -5.86 -2.03 5.30
CA ARG A 67 -7.16 -1.49 5.75
C ARG A 67 -8.03 -1.00 4.59
N LYS A 68 -7.45 -0.26 3.63
CA LYS A 68 -8.17 0.33 2.49
C LYS A 68 -8.36 -0.65 1.33
N GLY A 69 -7.46 -1.62 1.21
CA GLY A 69 -7.50 -2.71 0.25
C GLY A 69 -8.45 -3.85 0.63
N MET A 70 -9.03 -3.83 1.84
CA MET A 70 -10.12 -4.76 2.16
C MET A 70 -11.28 -4.57 1.18
N ASN A 71 -11.82 -5.69 0.69
CA ASN A 71 -13.00 -5.75 -0.17
C ASN A 71 -12.86 -4.97 -1.49
N VAL A 72 -11.69 -5.01 -2.11
CA VAL A 72 -11.52 -4.58 -3.51
C VAL A 72 -11.75 -5.76 -4.46
N ASP A 73 -12.30 -5.49 -5.64
CA ASP A 73 -12.61 -6.53 -6.63
C ASP A 73 -11.35 -7.04 -7.35
N HIS A 74 -10.41 -6.12 -7.58
CA HIS A 74 -9.20 -6.40 -8.35
C HIS A 74 -7.96 -5.84 -7.67
N VAL A 75 -6.86 -6.58 -7.79
CA VAL A 75 -5.51 -6.14 -7.40
C VAL A 75 -4.62 -6.17 -8.63
N VAL A 76 -3.94 -5.06 -8.89
CA VAL A 76 -2.95 -4.93 -9.96
C VAL A 76 -1.58 -4.79 -9.33
N VAL A 77 -0.61 -5.57 -9.82
CA VAL A 77 0.80 -5.45 -9.47
C VAL A 77 1.55 -5.15 -10.76
N SER A 78 2.13 -3.96 -10.86
CA SER A 78 2.84 -3.50 -12.06
C SER A 78 4.13 -4.28 -12.30
N HIS A 79 4.87 -4.60 -11.23
CA HIS A 79 6.08 -5.43 -11.26
C HIS A 79 6.44 -5.99 -9.86
N TYR A 80 7.40 -6.91 -9.81
CA TYR A 80 7.72 -7.71 -8.62
C TYR A 80 8.87 -7.15 -7.77
N HIS A 81 8.69 -5.93 -7.26
CA HIS A 81 9.49 -5.42 -6.16
C HIS A 81 8.65 -5.29 -4.88
N TYR A 82 9.30 -5.40 -3.71
CA TYR A 82 8.60 -5.46 -2.42
C TYR A 82 7.89 -4.15 -2.00
N ASP A 83 8.14 -3.06 -2.70
CA ASP A 83 7.41 -1.79 -2.62
C ASP A 83 6.15 -1.75 -3.48
N HIS A 84 5.91 -2.76 -4.34
CA HIS A 84 4.71 -2.91 -5.18
C HIS A 84 3.86 -4.13 -4.80
N HIS A 85 4.44 -5.11 -4.13
CA HIS A 85 3.73 -6.22 -3.51
C HIS A 85 4.42 -6.63 -2.21
N PHE A 86 3.74 -7.35 -1.34
CA PHE A 86 4.40 -8.06 -0.24
C PHE A 86 3.95 -9.51 -0.20
N LEU A 87 4.78 -10.36 0.42
CA LEU A 87 4.36 -11.72 0.73
C LEU A 87 3.12 -11.67 1.64
N PRO A 88 2.16 -12.60 1.47
CA PRO A 88 1.06 -12.74 2.41
C PRO A 88 1.61 -12.83 3.83
N ASP A 89 1.00 -12.10 4.76
CA ASP A 89 1.27 -12.28 6.18
C ASP A 89 0.71 -13.66 6.57
N LEU A 90 1.52 -14.71 6.39
CA LEU A 90 1.19 -16.07 6.78
C LEU A 90 1.14 -16.12 8.31
N ARG A 91 -0.01 -15.75 8.88
CA ARG A 91 -0.32 -16.11 10.26
C ARG A 91 -0.62 -17.60 10.28
N ILE A 92 0.39 -18.41 10.56
CA ILE A 92 0.17 -19.81 10.94
C ILE A 92 -0.52 -19.78 12.31
N SER A 93 -1.86 -19.79 12.30
CA SER A 93 -2.68 -19.71 13.51
C SER A 93 -2.77 -21.02 14.29
N ASN A 94 -2.00 -22.07 13.93
CA ASN A 94 -2.11 -23.40 14.53
C ASN A 94 -0.77 -24.13 14.74
N LEU A 95 0.27 -23.44 15.23
CA LEU A 95 1.34 -24.13 15.96
C LEU A 95 1.05 -23.98 17.46
N ARG A 96 0.20 -24.88 17.95
CA ARG A 96 0.22 -25.29 19.36
C ARG A 96 1.39 -26.23 19.58
#